data_AF-F2VI88-F1
#
_entry.id   AF-F2VI88-F1
#
_cell.length_a   1.000
_cell.length_b   1.000
_cell.length_c   1.000
_cell.angle_alpha   90.00
_cell.angle_beta   90.00
_cell.angle_gamma   90.00
#
_symmetry.space_group_name_H-M   'P 1'
#
loop_
_entity.id
_entity.type
_entity.pdbx_description
1 polymer ?
#
loop_
_entity_poly.entity_id
_entity_poly.type
_entity_poly.pdbx_seq_one_letter_code
_entity_poly.pdbx_strand_id
1 'polypeptide(L)'
;MLRGTGVALLALLALIHMSAGLSCLPCEKRVCPLLKCAYGAEKDVCFCCNRCLKGVGEACGGIWNLDGSCAQGLVCSNPSTAAIPNQEPGVCKIKGKQNGY
;
A
#
# COMPACT_ATOMS: atom_id res chain seq x y z
N MET A 1 -36.55 -24.21 -12.11
CA MET A 1 -35.67 -23.98 -10.94
C MET A 1 -34.19 -24.22 -11.23
N LEU A 2 -33.82 -25.16 -12.11
CA LEU A 2 -32.41 -25.51 -12.42
C LEU A 2 -31.61 -24.44 -13.20
N ARG A 3 -32.28 -23.52 -13.90
CA ARG A 3 -31.64 -22.42 -14.66
C ARG A 3 -31.16 -21.28 -13.76
N GLY A 4 -31.88 -20.99 -12.67
CA GLY A 4 -31.52 -19.90 -11.74
C GLY A 4 -30.35 -20.28 -10.84
N THR A 5 -30.28 -21.54 -10.42
CA THR A 5 -29.17 -22.07 -9.60
C THR A 5 -27.86 -22.08 -10.38
N GLY A 6 -27.86 -22.42 -11.66
CA GLY A 6 -26.67 -22.40 -12.51
C GLY A 6 -26.09 -21.00 -12.71
N VAL A 7 -26.95 -19.99 -12.94
CA VAL A 7 -26.52 -18.58 -13.06
C VAL A 7 -25.97 -18.06 -11.74
N ALA A 8 -26.64 -18.38 -10.61
CA ALA A 8 -26.16 -17.99 -9.29
C ALA A 8 -24.79 -18.60 -8.96
N LEU A 9 -24.56 -19.87 -9.29
CA LEU A 9 -23.28 -20.54 -9.06
C LEU A 9 -22.14 -19.91 -9.88
N LEU A 10 -22.39 -19.61 -11.17
CA LEU A 10 -21.42 -18.94 -12.03
C LEU A 10 -21.09 -17.53 -11.55
N ALA A 11 -22.09 -16.77 -11.09
CA ALA A 11 -21.87 -15.45 -10.50
C ALA A 11 -21.02 -15.53 -9.22
N LEU A 12 -21.28 -16.50 -8.34
CA LEU A 12 -20.48 -16.72 -7.13
C LEU A 12 -19.03 -17.11 -7.46
N LEU A 13 -18.81 -18.00 -8.45
CA LEU A 13 -17.47 -18.37 -8.90
C LEU A 13 -16.71 -17.18 -9.49
N ALA A 14 -17.37 -16.29 -10.23
CA ALA A 14 -16.77 -15.07 -10.76
C ALA A 14 -16.35 -14.09 -9.65
N LEU A 15 -17.18 -13.92 -8.62
CA LEU A 15 -16.85 -13.09 -7.45
C LEU A 15 -15.66 -13.64 -6.66
N ILE A 16 -15.53 -14.97 -6.56
CA ILE A 16 -14.37 -15.60 -5.91
C ILE A 16 -13.08 -15.37 -6.69
N HIS A 17 -13.11 -15.35 -8.03
CA HIS A 17 -11.91 -15.04 -8.82
C HIS A 17 -11.48 -13.58 -8.73
N MET A 18 -12.41 -12.65 -8.50
CA MET A 18 -12.11 -11.23 -8.38
C MET A 18 -11.29 -10.91 -7.12
N SER A 19 -11.43 -11.69 -6.04
CA SER A 19 -10.67 -11.47 -4.79
C SER A 19 -9.19 -11.87 -4.89
N ALA A 20 -8.81 -12.68 -5.89
CA ALA A 20 -7.41 -13.03 -6.13
C ALA A 20 -6.55 -11.80 -6.42
N GLY A 21 -7.12 -10.72 -6.98
CA GLY A 21 -6.43 -9.45 -7.21
C GLY A 21 -6.03 -8.68 -5.95
N LEU A 22 -6.61 -9.05 -4.79
CA LEU A 22 -6.26 -8.49 -3.48
C LEU A 22 -5.29 -9.39 -2.68
N SER A 23 -4.87 -10.52 -3.26
CA SER A 23 -3.97 -11.47 -2.63
C SER A 23 -2.57 -11.36 -3.24
N CYS A 24 -1.55 -11.59 -2.43
CA CYS A 24 -0.17 -11.60 -2.91
C CYS A 24 0.15 -12.90 -3.65
N LEU A 25 0.85 -12.77 -4.77
CA LEU A 25 1.46 -13.92 -5.45
C LEU A 25 2.61 -14.50 -4.61
N PRO A 26 2.96 -15.78 -4.80
CA PRO A 26 4.18 -16.34 -4.23
C PRO A 26 5.40 -15.47 -4.51
N CYS A 27 6.19 -15.16 -3.48
CA CYS A 27 7.31 -14.23 -3.60
C CYS A 27 8.46 -14.84 -4.42
N GLU A 28 8.76 -14.24 -5.56
CA GLU A 28 9.93 -14.57 -6.36
C GLU A 28 10.97 -13.44 -6.31
N LYS A 29 11.96 -13.57 -5.41
CA LYS A 29 12.95 -12.49 -5.18
C LYS A 29 13.82 -12.16 -6.41
N ARG A 30 13.94 -13.08 -7.37
CA ARG A 30 14.77 -12.90 -8.58
C ARG A 30 14.20 -11.85 -9.54
N VAL A 31 12.88 -11.64 -9.52
CA VAL A 31 12.21 -10.65 -10.39
C VAL A 31 12.15 -9.26 -9.75
N CYS A 32 12.63 -9.10 -8.51
CA CYS A 32 12.62 -7.81 -7.84
C CYS A 32 13.56 -6.81 -8.52
N PRO A 33 13.16 -5.52 -8.62
CA PRO A 33 14.02 -4.50 -9.20
C PRO A 33 15.24 -4.23 -8.32
N LEU A 34 16.37 -3.94 -8.97
CA LEU A 34 17.54 -3.38 -8.29
C LEU A 34 17.31 -1.90 -8.01
N LEU A 35 17.34 -1.52 -6.73
CA LEU A 35 17.01 -0.17 -6.30
C LEU A 35 18.23 0.52 -5.68
N LYS A 36 18.39 1.81 -5.99
CA LYS A 36 19.30 2.73 -5.30
C LYS A 36 18.46 3.77 -4.56
N CYS A 37 18.23 3.56 -3.27
CA CYS A 37 17.32 4.40 -2.50
C CYS A 37 18.08 5.46 -1.71
N ALA A 38 17.74 6.73 -1.93
CA ALA A 38 18.36 7.86 -1.24
C ALA A 38 18.03 7.89 0.26
N TYR A 39 16.83 7.44 0.64
CA TYR A 39 16.32 7.54 2.02
C TYR A 39 16.12 6.17 2.70
N GLY A 40 16.81 5.15 2.20
CA GLY A 40 16.62 3.77 2.64
C GLY A 40 15.48 3.05 1.91
N ALA A 41 15.28 1.79 2.26
CA ALA A 41 14.30 0.92 1.63
C ALA A 41 13.47 0.18 2.67
N GLU A 42 12.23 -0.11 2.31
CA GLU A 42 11.32 -0.96 3.07
C GLU A 42 10.80 -2.08 2.18
N LYS A 43 9.98 -2.97 2.73
CA LYS A 43 9.28 -3.99 1.95
C LYS A 43 8.02 -3.44 1.28
N ASP A 44 7.67 -4.01 0.14
CA ASP A 44 6.34 -3.82 -0.45
C ASP A 44 5.23 -4.40 0.44
N VAL A 45 3.97 -4.11 0.09
CA VAL A 45 2.78 -4.58 0.82
C VAL A 45 2.70 -6.11 0.91
N CYS A 46 3.30 -6.82 -0.05
CA CYS A 46 3.38 -8.26 -0.10
C CYS A 46 4.60 -8.85 0.62
N PHE A 47 5.39 -7.99 1.28
CA PHE A 47 6.61 -8.33 1.99
C PHE A 47 7.68 -9.06 1.14
N CYS A 48 7.65 -8.90 -0.19
CA CYS A 48 8.53 -9.61 -1.10
C CYS A 48 9.74 -8.75 -1.50
N CYS A 49 9.50 -7.78 -2.38
CA CYS A 49 10.53 -6.91 -2.91
C CYS A 49 10.76 -5.71 -1.99
N ASN A 50 11.91 -5.07 -2.16
CA ASN A 50 12.15 -3.78 -1.52
C ASN A 50 11.52 -2.68 -2.37
N ARG A 51 11.16 -1.57 -1.73
CA ARG A 51 10.75 -0.29 -2.33
C ARG A 51 11.47 0.86 -1.64
N CYS A 52 11.70 1.96 -2.34
CA CYS A 52 12.38 3.10 -1.74
C CYS A 52 11.44 3.91 -0.83
N LEU A 53 11.97 4.33 0.31
CA LEU A 53 11.33 5.29 1.20
C LEU A 53 11.35 6.69 0.58
N LYS A 54 10.38 7.51 0.98
CA LYS A 54 10.12 8.84 0.46
C LYS A 54 10.75 9.94 1.32
N GLY A 55 11.37 10.91 0.68
CA GLY A 55 11.93 12.11 1.28
C GLY A 55 10.88 13.20 1.50
N VAL A 56 11.31 14.33 2.09
CA VAL A 56 10.44 15.48 2.37
C VAL A 56 9.83 16.03 1.07
N GLY A 57 8.52 16.29 1.08
CA GLY A 57 7.78 16.83 -0.07
C GLY A 57 7.36 15.80 -1.11
N GLU A 58 7.85 14.56 -1.03
CA GLU A 58 7.41 13.48 -1.93
C GLU A 58 6.04 12.93 -1.51
N ALA A 59 5.30 12.41 -2.49
CA ALA A 59 4.01 11.76 -2.28
C ALA A 59 4.14 10.48 -1.44
N CYS A 60 3.16 10.25 -0.57
CA CYS A 60 3.09 9.10 0.34
C CYS A 60 1.64 8.71 0.65
N GLY A 61 1.44 7.56 1.29
CA GLY A 61 0.12 7.07 1.69
C GLY A 61 -0.62 6.39 0.54
N GLY A 62 -1.91 6.69 0.41
CA GLY A 62 -2.80 6.01 -0.54
C GLY A 62 -3.19 4.60 -0.07
N ILE A 63 -4.14 3.98 -0.78
CA ILE A 63 -4.65 2.65 -0.43
C ILE A 63 -3.47 1.67 -0.36
N TRP A 64 -3.32 0.95 0.76
CA TRP A 64 -2.18 0.04 1.04
C TRP A 64 -0.79 0.69 1.03
N ASN A 65 -0.69 2.01 1.25
CA ASN A 65 0.54 2.79 1.12
C ASN A 65 1.17 2.72 -0.28
N LEU A 66 0.39 2.50 -1.35
CA LEU A 66 0.92 2.35 -2.71
C LEU A 66 1.72 3.57 -3.19
N ASP A 67 1.38 4.78 -2.73
CA ASP A 67 2.08 6.01 -3.15
C ASP A 67 3.47 6.15 -2.50
N GLY A 68 3.70 5.51 -1.35
CA GLY A 68 4.99 5.57 -0.67
C GLY A 68 4.86 5.58 0.85
N SER A 69 5.92 5.12 1.52
CA SER A 69 6.12 5.40 2.94
C SER A 69 7.27 6.37 3.12
N CYS A 70 7.11 7.31 4.05
CA CYS A 70 8.14 8.29 4.33
C CYS A 70 9.33 7.67 5.08
N ALA A 71 10.51 8.24 4.85
CA ALA A 71 11.72 7.87 5.56
C ALA A 71 11.62 8.07 7.08
N GLN A 72 12.57 7.49 7.81
CA GLN A 72 12.60 7.62 9.27
C GLN A 72 12.63 9.09 9.71
N GLY A 73 11.81 9.44 10.71
CA GLY A 73 11.67 10.81 11.21
C GLY A 73 10.66 11.67 10.45
N LEU A 74 10.09 11.16 9.36
CA LEU A 74 9.03 11.81 8.59
C LEU A 74 7.65 11.23 8.91
N VAL A 75 6.60 11.98 8.62
CA VAL A 75 5.19 11.58 8.69
C VAL A 75 4.50 11.90 7.37
N CYS A 76 3.62 11.01 6.92
CA CYS A 76 2.77 11.28 5.78
C CYS A 76 1.64 12.22 6.20
N SER A 77 1.67 13.46 5.74
CA SER A 77 0.66 14.48 6.05
C SER A 77 -0.35 14.53 4.92
N ASN A 78 -1.58 14.07 5.20
CA ASN A 78 -2.75 14.31 4.36
C ASN A 78 -3.52 15.54 4.88
N PRO A 79 -4.15 16.34 4.00
CA PRO A 79 -5.03 17.44 4.42
C PRO A 79 -6.43 16.96 4.85
N SER A 80 -6.73 15.67 4.69
CA SER A 80 -8.06 15.13 4.90
C SER A 80 -8.23 14.53 6.29
N THR A 81 -9.43 14.72 6.84
CA THR A 81 -9.85 14.27 8.18
C THR A 81 -10.40 12.84 8.15
N ALA A 82 -10.06 12.05 7.14
CA ALA A 82 -10.60 10.70 6.97
C ALA A 82 -10.33 9.83 8.21
N ALA A 83 -11.34 9.05 8.60
CA ALA A 83 -11.30 8.20 9.79
C ALA A 83 -10.26 7.07 9.73
N ILE A 84 -9.63 6.84 8.57
CA ILE A 84 -8.65 5.77 8.36
C ILE A 84 -7.29 6.40 8.01
N PRO A 85 -6.28 6.32 8.91
CA PRO A 85 -4.97 6.88 8.65
C PRO A 85 -4.27 6.19 7.46
N ASN A 86 -3.55 6.97 6.65
CA ASN A 86 -2.70 6.53 5.52
C ASN A 86 -3.43 5.93 4.30
N GLN A 87 -4.75 5.96 4.22
CA GLN A 87 -5.49 5.51 3.01
C GLN A 87 -5.54 6.58 1.91
N GLU A 88 -5.26 7.83 2.26
CA GLU A 88 -5.30 8.94 1.33
C GLU A 88 -3.88 9.37 0.93
N PRO A 89 -3.71 9.86 -0.31
CA PRO A 89 -2.47 10.47 -0.73
C PRO A 89 -2.14 11.69 0.15
N GLY A 90 -0.88 11.78 0.54
CA GLY A 90 -0.33 12.89 1.30
C GLY A 90 1.08 13.23 0.84
N VAL A 91 1.76 14.06 1.63
CA VAL A 91 3.15 14.43 1.40
C VAL A 91 3.99 14.23 2.65
N CYS A 92 5.23 13.77 2.48
CA CYS A 92 6.13 13.55 3.61
C CYS A 92 6.59 14.87 4.24
N LYS A 93 6.36 15.00 5.55
CA LYS A 93 6.80 16.15 6.36
C LYS A 93 7.61 15.69 7.55
N ILE A 94 8.44 16.58 8.09
CA ILE A 94 9.16 16.33 9.35
C ILE A 94 8.13 16.10 10.45
N LYS A 95 8.32 15.04 11.26
CA LYS A 95 7.55 14.88 12.50
C LYS A 95 7.86 16.09 13.38
N GLY A 96 6.89 16.99 13.57
CA GLY A 96 7.01 18.06 14.54
C GLY A 96 7.35 17.46 15.90
N LYS A 97 8.34 18.01 16.62
CA LYS A 97 8.62 17.60 18.00
C LYS A 97 7.32 17.73 18.80
N GLN A 98 6.73 16.60 19.18
CA GLN A 98 5.81 16.60 20.30
C GLN A 98 6.72 16.81 21.52
N ASN A 99 6.69 18.01 22.10
CA ASN A 99 7.38 18.30 23.35
C ASN A 99 6.85 17.32 24.39
N GLY A 100 7.66 16.32 24.73
CA GLY A 100 7.41 15.45 25.87
C GLY A 100 7.50 16.28 27.15
N TYR A 101 6.42 16.26 27.92
CA TYR A 101 6.38 16.69 29.32
C TYR A 101 6.87 15.53 30.20
#